data_AF-A0A662CFE5-F1
#
_entry.id   AF-A0A662CFE5-F1
#
_cell.length_a   1.000
_cell.length_b   1.000
_cell.length_c   1.000
_cell.angle_alpha   90.00
_cell.angle_beta   90.00
_cell.angle_gamma   90.00
#
_symmetry.space_group_name_H-M   'P 1'
#
loop_
_entity.id
_entity.type
_entity.pdbx_description
1 polymer ?
#
loop_
_entity_poly.entity_id
_entity_poly.type
_entity_poly.pdbx_seq_one_letter_code
_entity_poly.pdbx_strand_id
1 'polypeptide(L)' 'MILVDTSVWIDVLRDRKGEVVEAFRKIIGDDLYVLTRFTQLELLQGAKDDYEWRKLEEYLETQI' A
#
# COMPACT_ATOMS: atom_id res chain seq x y z
N MET A 1 8.47 -8.50 12.12
CA MET A 1 7.19 -7.76 12.00
C MET A 1 7.51 -6.30 11.78
N ILE A 2 7.30 -5.81 10.56
CA ILE A 2 7.63 -4.46 10.12
C ILE A 2 6.33 -3.71 9.90
N LEU A 3 6.13 -2.63 10.66
CA LEU A 3 5.06 -1.69 10.37
C LEU A 3 5.54 -0.77 9.24
N VAL A 4 4.89 -0.85 8.09
CA VAL A 4 5.28 -0.09 6.90
C VAL A 4 4.51 1.23 6.88
N ASP A 5 5.25 2.33 6.79
CA ASP A 5 4.68 3.67 6.71
C ASP A 5 3.88 3.88 5.42
N THR A 6 2.90 4.78 5.47
CA THR A 6 2.02 5.09 4.33
C THR A 6 2.79 5.60 3.12
N SER A 7 3.86 6.38 3.32
CA SER A 7 4.67 6.88 2.20
C SER A 7 5.24 5.75 1.33
N VAL A 8 5.69 4.66 1.96
CA VAL A 8 6.20 3.48 1.26
C VAL A 8 5.08 2.79 0.47
N TRP A 9 3.89 2.65 1.06
CA TRP A 9 2.73 2.10 0.36
C TRP A 9 2.31 2.94 -0.84
N ILE A 10 2.38 4.27 -0.74
CA ILE A 10 2.10 5.17 -1.87
C ILE A 10 3.05 4.87 -3.03
N ASP A 11 4.35 4.72 -2.76
CA ASP A 11 5.34 4.41 -3.78
C ASP A 11 5.12 3.02 -4.40
N VAL A 12 4.83 2.01 -3.56
CA VAL A 12 4.50 0.64 -4.00
C VAL A 12 3.25 0.61 -4.89
N LEU A 13 2.18 1.29 -4.51
CA LEU A 13 0.91 1.29 -5.24
C LEU A 13 0.96 2.12 -6.53
N ARG A 14 1.84 3.13 -6.59
CA ARG A 14 2.05 3.95 -7.79
C ARG A 14 3.01 3.33 -8.78
N ASP A 15 3.73 2.28 -8.38
CA ASP A 15 4.75 1.65 -9.21
C ASP A 15 4.13 0.95 -10.42
N ARG A 16 4.46 1.47 -11.61
CA ARG A 16 4.01 0.92 -12.90
C ARG A 16 5.03 0.00 -13.55
N LYS A 17 6.28 0.04 -13.09
CA LYS A 17 7.42 -0.70 -13.67
C LYS A 17 7.82 -1.91 -12.82
N GLY A 18 7.39 -1.95 -11.55
CA GLY A 18 7.71 -3.01 -10.60
C GLY A 18 9.05 -2.82 -9.90
N GLU A 19 9.77 -1.74 -10.16
CA GLU A 19 11.10 -1.48 -9.56
C GLU A 19 11.02 -1.27 -8.03
N VAL A 20 10.01 -0.52 -7.57
CA VAL A 20 9.79 -0.25 -6.14
C VAL A 20 9.25 -1.49 -5.46
N VAL A 21 8.33 -2.21 -6.10
CA VAL A 21 7.77 -3.47 -5.57
C VAL A 21 8.88 -4.50 -5.35
N GLU A 22 9.79 -4.67 -6.31
CA GLU A 22 10.90 -5.62 -6.18
C GLU A 22 11.92 -5.18 -5.13
N ALA A 23 12.21 -3.88 -5.03
CA ALA A 23 13.06 -3.35 -3.96
C ALA A 23 12.43 -3.57 -2.58
N PHE A 24 11.13 -3.30 -2.43
CA PHE A 24 10.39 -3.53 -1.20
C PHE A 24 10.45 -5.02 -0.80
N ARG A 25 10.16 -5.93 -1.73
CA ARG A 25 10.25 -7.38 -1.49
C ARG A 25 11.64 -7.82 -1.04
N LYS A 26 12.70 -7.28 -1.65
CA LYS A 26 14.07 -7.58 -1.27
C LYS A 26 14.43 -7.08 0.13
N ILE A 27 13.92 -5.92 0.53
CA ILE A 27 14.17 -5.33 1.86
C ILE A 27 13.41 -6.10 2.95
N ILE A 28 12.14 -6.44 2.69
CA ILE A 28 11.31 -7.20 3.63
C ILE A 28 11.81 -8.64 3.74
N GLY A 29 12.21 -9.27 2.63
CA GLY A 29 12.61 -10.68 2.62
C GLY A 29 11.50 -11.58 3.15
N ASP A 30 11.82 -12.39 4.17
CA ASP A 30 10.88 -13.31 4.82
C ASP A 30 10.20 -12.70 6.06
N ASP A 31 10.45 -11.41 6.37
CA ASP A 31 9.81 -10.76 7.50
C ASP A 31 8.32 -10.52 7.25
N LEU A 32 7.52 -10.69 8.31
CA LEU A 32 6.13 -10.26 8.30
C LEU A 32 6.06 -8.73 8.21
N TYR A 33 5.28 -8.20 7.28
CA TYR A 33 4.93 -6.78 7.21
C TYR A 33 3.45 -6.57 7.49
N VAL A 34 3.10 -5.36 7.93
CA VAL A 34 1.73 -5.04 8.34
C VAL A 34 1.25 -3.80 7.61
N LEU A 35 0.06 -3.91 7.02
CA LEU A 35 -0.76 -2.80 6.55
C LEU A 35 -1.85 -2.56 7.60
N THR A 36 -1.77 -1.45 8.34
CA THR A 36 -2.73 -1.17 9.41
C THR A 36 -3.98 -0.47 8.90
N ARG A 37 -5.05 -0.50 9.69
CA ARG A 37 -6.27 0.25 9.38
C ARG A 37 -6.04 1.77 9.28
N PHE A 38 -5.11 2.33 10.06
CA PHE A 38 -4.77 3.77 9.96
C PHE A 38 -4.07 4.08 8.64
N THR A 39 -3.09 3.27 8.26
CA THR A 39 -2.41 3.37 6.96
C THR A 39 -3.40 3.23 5.80
N GLN A 40 -4.36 2.30 5.88
CA GLN A 40 -5.43 2.18 4.89
C GLN A 40 -6.26 3.46 4.77
N LEU A 41 -6.63 4.10 5.88
CA LEU A 41 -7.38 5.36 5.86
C LEU A 41 -6.58 6.51 5.24
N GLU A 42 -5.27 6.60 5.50
CA GLU A 42 -4.41 7.60 4.87
C GLU A 42 -4.27 7.38 3.36
N LEU A 43 -4.16 6.12 2.92
CA LEU A 43 -4.17 5.76 1.50
C LEU A 43 -5.49 6.16 0.83
N LEU A 44 -6.62 5.84 1.47
CA LEU A 44 -7.96 6.21 0.99
C LEU A 44 -8.14 7.73 0.90
N GLN A 45 -7.64 8.50 1.87
CA GLN A 45 -7.67 9.95 1.83
C GLN A 45 -6.89 10.53 0.63
N GLY A 46 -5.90 9.79 0.11
CA GLY A 46 -5.10 10.19 -1.03
C GLY A 46 -5.79 10.07 -2.40
N ALA A 47 -6.99 9.49 -2.46
CA ALA A 47 -7.77 9.39 -3.70
C ALA A 47 -8.28 10.76 -4.17
N LYS A 48 -8.29 11.01 -5.48
CA LYS A 48 -8.68 12.30 -6.05
C LYS A 48 -10.19 12.47 -6.22
N ASP A 49 -10.89 11.36 -6.41
CA ASP A 49 -12.31 11.30 -6.66
C ASP A 49 -12.91 9.98 -6.14
N ASP A 50 -14.24 9.90 -6.16
CA ASP A 50 -14.98 8.72 -5.68
C ASP A 50 -14.64 7.45 -6.47
N TYR A 51 -14.22 7.58 -7.73
CA TYR A 51 -13.87 6.42 -8.55
C TYR A 51 -12.52 5.83 -8.12
N GLU A 52 -11.48 6.67 -7.97
CA GLU A 52 -10.19 6.25 -7.41
C GLU A 52 -10.37 5.72 -5.98
N TRP A 53 -11.21 6.37 -5.18
CA TRP A 53 -11.47 5.97 -3.79
C TRP A 53 -12.07 4.57 -3.72
N ARG A 54 -13.14 4.29 -4.48
CA ARG A 54 -13.80 2.98 -4.49
C ARG A 54 -12.87 1.89 -4.99
N LYS A 55 -12.13 2.16 -6.07
CA LYS A 55 -11.17 1.20 -6.61
C LYS A 55 -10.07 0.86 -5.59
N LEU A 56 -9.59 1.86 -4.84
CA LEU A 56 -8.58 1.66 -3.81
C LEU A 56 -9.16 0.92 -2.61
N GLU A 57 -10.36 1.25 -2.17
CA GLU A 57 -11.07 0.55 -1.09
C GLU A 57 -11.29 -0.93 -1.42
N GLU A 58 -11.89 -1.24 -2.58
CA GLU A 58 -12.10 -2.62 -3.04
C GLU A 58 -10.79 -3.43 -3.04
N TYR A 59 -9.69 -2.81 -3.44
CA TYR A 59 -8.37 -3.46 -3.37
C TYR A 59 -7.91 -3.69 -1.92
N LEU A 60 -7.97 -2.66 -1.06
CA LEU A 60 -7.51 -2.75 0.32
C LEU A 60 -8.34 -3.74 1.17
N GLU A 61 -9.62 -3.92 0.88
CA GLU A 61 -10.47 -4.94 1.54
C GLU A 61 -9.96 -6.37 1.29
N THR A 62 -9.33 -6.64 0.15
CA THR A 62 -8.73 -7.95 -0.14
C THR A 62 -7.40 -8.20 0.59
N GLN A 63 -6.86 -7.18 1.26
CA GLN A 63 -5.59 -7.25 1.99
C GLN A 63 -5.78 -7.42 3.51
N ILE A 64 -7.02 -7.70 3.94
CA ILE A 64 -7.42 -7.96 5.34
C ILE A 64 -7.28 -9.44 5.67
#